data_AF-A0A973ISA5-F1
#
_entry.id   AF-A0A973ISA5-F1
#
_cell.length_a   1.000
_cell.length_b   1.000
_cell.length_c   1.000
_cell.angle_alpha   90.00
_cell.angle_beta   90.00
_cell.angle_gamma   90.00
#
_symmetry.space_group_name_H-M   'P 1'
#
loop_
_entity.id
_entity.type
_entity.pdbx_description
1 polymer ?
#
loop_
_entity_poly.entity_id
_entity_poly.type
_entity_poly.pdbx_seq_one_letter_code
_entity_poly.pdbx_strand_id
1 'polypeptide(L)'
;MAERPDTGVKMKTVNRYSSILFTVFLALLFCSCGLSAQIDTRETSSHQEQKVVQPATEPEPPAESGSVWRSFLWEALPAQWLRSPTHSVVVEAYQQNGWIPCFITARFELNDNAAVLLENLDDLETRAIDPRPYKLDELRQKIQFLGAMRSSAPTSGHAGAAQPQPPFDPETHKALYQAAAELDILLAGVFVRYCTEMDPFSGESQALALSGQVPMGHYLSERVPASPHYEPLLRALARYRKMAAETAHHPVRTASSLRSGHSGTEVRDLQKRLHQEDFYHGKITGVFDAATLQAVRQFQASHNLDADGVVGGRTLEWLNVSYKAKSEMIASSITALRQSQTRRNERYVRINIPQFMLEYYRDGRPQSLHRVIVGKSSGKKIKVKGRWVGENQTPVLASSIEQVVINPRWYVSDRIRLELNQMASSDPEYFTRHGYVRMNSTHPWGEPRLFQRPGPTNPLGRIKFEFPNDYAVYLHDTPKKQLFQRSRRDFSHGCIRVEKADVLAEILLKDDANPAAEKAASYLSNERQVFIRLTDPVPIIIEYLPVGSNDGGQVIFFGDPYGWLSEKTNPRT
;
A
#
# COMPACT_ATOMS: atom_id res chain seq x y z
N MET A 1 38.32 -9.09 58.50
CA MET A 1 37.86 -10.03 59.54
C MET A 1 36.35 -9.85 59.60
N ALA A 2 35.54 -10.64 58.88
CA ALA A 2 35.26 -12.07 59.09
C ALA A 2 34.72 -12.25 60.52
N GLU A 3 33.45 -12.56 60.74
CA GLU A 3 32.78 -13.88 60.66
C GLU A 3 31.46 -13.69 61.48
N ARG A 4 30.37 -14.46 61.46
CA ARG A 4 29.89 -15.69 60.82
C ARG A 4 28.39 -15.86 61.21
N PRO A 5 27.69 -16.88 60.69
CA PRO A 5 26.23 -17.05 60.70
C PRO A 5 25.74 -17.92 61.88
N ASP A 6 24.44 -18.24 61.96
CA ASP A 6 24.00 -19.64 61.72
C ASP A 6 22.47 -19.85 61.68
N THR A 7 22.11 -20.89 60.90
CA THR A 7 21.02 -21.89 61.00
C THR A 7 19.53 -21.53 61.17
N GLY A 8 18.70 -22.22 60.36
CA GLY A 8 17.23 -22.18 60.37
C GLY A 8 16.59 -23.22 61.28
N VAL A 9 15.28 -23.49 61.09
CA VAL A 9 14.56 -24.80 61.26
C VAL A 9 13.02 -24.63 61.38
N LYS A 10 12.27 -25.33 60.48
CA LYS A 10 10.98 -26.09 60.62
C LYS A 10 9.67 -25.35 61.04
N MET A 11 8.43 -25.78 60.77
CA MET A 11 7.80 -26.97 60.14
C MET A 11 6.26 -26.76 59.98
N LYS A 12 5.68 -27.42 58.96
CA LYS A 12 4.42 -28.22 58.94
C LYS A 12 2.98 -27.62 59.01
N THR A 13 2.28 -27.81 57.87
CA THR A 13 0.96 -28.46 57.61
C THR A 13 -0.29 -28.15 58.47
N VAL A 14 -1.46 -27.98 57.82
CA VAL A 14 -2.56 -28.99 57.65
C VAL A 14 -3.72 -28.41 56.81
N ASN A 15 -4.50 -29.33 56.24
CA ASN A 15 -5.49 -29.35 55.16
C ASN A 15 -6.96 -29.06 55.61
N ARG A 16 -7.86 -28.59 54.70
CA ARG A 16 -9.22 -29.14 54.34
C ARG A 16 -10.32 -28.11 53.97
N TYR A 17 -10.95 -28.40 52.83
CA TYR A 17 -12.34 -28.21 52.33
C TYR A 17 -13.41 -27.43 53.12
N SER A 18 -14.21 -26.61 52.41
CA SER A 18 -15.68 -26.78 52.30
C SER A 18 -16.31 -25.89 51.22
N SER A 19 -17.40 -26.38 50.63
CA SER A 19 -18.23 -25.83 49.55
C SER A 19 -19.65 -25.58 50.05
N ILE A 20 -20.31 -24.47 49.67
CA ILE A 20 -21.76 -24.25 49.88
C ILE A 20 -22.38 -23.49 48.69
N LEU A 21 -23.39 -24.10 48.06
CA LEU A 21 -24.42 -23.50 47.21
C LEU A 21 -25.53 -22.86 48.08
N PHE A 22 -26.16 -21.77 47.63
CA PHE A 22 -27.59 -21.54 47.84
C PHE A 22 -28.18 -20.64 46.73
N THR A 23 -29.45 -20.90 46.43
CA THR A 23 -30.19 -20.62 45.19
C THR A 23 -31.44 -19.75 45.50
N VAL A 24 -32.16 -19.25 44.46
CA VAL A 24 -33.62 -18.92 44.40
C VAL A 24 -34.03 -17.45 44.77
N PHE A 25 -34.92 -16.67 44.10
CA PHE A 25 -35.83 -16.75 42.91
C PHE A 25 -36.41 -15.34 42.60
N LEU A 26 -36.79 -15.09 41.32
CA LEU A 26 -38.06 -14.54 40.74
C LEU A 26 -38.77 -13.27 41.35
N ALA A 27 -39.59 -12.44 40.67
CA ALA A 27 -40.21 -12.41 39.34
C ALA A 27 -40.95 -11.04 39.16
N LEU A 28 -41.06 -10.56 37.90
CA LEU A 28 -42.27 -10.10 37.14
C LEU A 28 -43.25 -9.03 37.75
N LEU A 29 -44.06 -8.18 37.07
CA LEU A 29 -44.63 -8.03 35.71
C LEU A 29 -45.17 -6.57 35.47
N PHE A 30 -45.42 -6.24 34.17
CA PHE A 30 -46.55 -5.46 33.54
C PHE A 30 -46.67 -3.93 33.77
N CYS A 31 -47.17 -3.07 32.85
CA CYS A 31 -48.01 -3.14 31.63
C CYS A 31 -47.85 -1.79 30.85
N SER A 32 -47.65 -1.73 29.52
CA SER A 32 -48.62 -1.65 28.39
C SER A 32 -49.09 -0.25 27.92
N CYS A 33 -48.94 0.01 26.61
CA CYS A 33 -49.71 0.83 25.64
C CYS A 33 -48.79 0.99 24.40
N GLY A 34 -49.12 0.70 23.13
CA GLY A 34 -50.38 0.45 22.44
C GLY A 34 -50.50 1.42 21.27
N LEU A 35 -50.23 0.99 20.03
CA LEU A 35 -51.00 1.41 18.84
C LEU A 35 -50.80 0.43 17.67
N SER A 36 -51.94 0.06 17.09
CA SER A 36 -52.19 -0.91 16.04
C SER A 36 -52.33 -0.20 14.68
N ALA A 37 -51.96 -0.87 13.59
CA ALA A 37 -52.73 -0.83 12.35
C ALA A 37 -52.59 -2.17 11.62
N GLN A 38 -53.72 -2.88 11.57
CA GLN A 38 -53.99 -4.12 10.83
C GLN A 38 -54.12 -3.88 9.33
N ILE A 39 -53.99 -4.96 8.55
CA ILE A 39 -54.87 -5.46 7.47
C ILE A 39 -54.00 -6.42 6.63
N ASP A 40 -54.42 -7.56 6.10
CA ASP A 40 -55.37 -8.63 6.44
C ASP A 40 -54.99 -9.76 5.45
N THR A 41 -55.36 -10.99 5.76
CA THR A 41 -55.00 -12.22 5.06
C THR A 41 -56.10 -12.72 4.12
N ARG A 42 -55.72 -13.63 3.19
CA ARG A 42 -56.54 -14.59 2.38
C ARG A 42 -57.13 -14.06 1.06
N GLU A 43 -57.27 -14.83 -0.03
CA GLU A 43 -56.73 -16.09 -0.57
C GLU A 43 -57.30 -16.23 -2.01
N THR A 44 -56.56 -16.83 -2.95
CA THR A 44 -56.99 -17.46 -4.23
C THR A 44 -57.62 -16.56 -5.33
N SER A 45 -57.40 -16.70 -6.65
CA SER A 45 -56.86 -17.76 -7.53
C SER A 45 -56.49 -17.20 -8.93
N SER A 46 -55.52 -17.87 -9.58
CA SER A 46 -55.34 -18.09 -11.04
C SER A 46 -55.29 -16.90 -12.01
N HIS A 47 -54.14 -16.68 -12.66
CA HIS A 47 -53.91 -17.08 -14.07
C HIS A 47 -52.50 -16.71 -14.57
N GLN A 48 -51.84 -17.70 -15.17
CA GLN A 48 -50.81 -17.62 -16.22
C GLN A 48 -49.47 -16.94 -15.89
N GLU A 49 -48.56 -17.71 -15.30
CA GLU A 49 -47.12 -17.52 -15.53
C GLU A 49 -46.78 -17.88 -16.99
N GLN A 50 -46.24 -16.90 -17.71
CA GLN A 50 -45.52 -17.13 -18.95
C GLN A 50 -44.28 -17.97 -18.64
N LYS A 51 -44.35 -19.24 -19.01
CA LYS A 51 -43.23 -20.18 -19.04
C LYS A 51 -42.18 -19.66 -20.01
N VAL A 52 -41.16 -18.97 -19.51
CA VAL A 52 -39.93 -18.71 -20.26
C VAL A 52 -39.28 -20.08 -20.49
N VAL A 53 -39.32 -20.54 -21.73
CA VAL A 53 -38.65 -21.76 -22.17
C VAL A 53 -37.15 -21.53 -22.04
N GLN A 54 -36.54 -22.09 -21.00
CA GLN A 54 -35.09 -22.30 -20.97
C GLN A 54 -34.73 -23.21 -22.16
N PRO A 55 -33.73 -22.87 -22.99
CA PRO A 55 -33.23 -23.83 -23.97
C PRO A 55 -32.69 -25.03 -23.19
N ALA A 56 -33.09 -26.23 -23.60
CA ALA A 56 -32.66 -27.47 -22.98
C ALA A 56 -31.13 -27.51 -22.96
N THR A 57 -30.53 -27.36 -21.79
CA THR A 57 -29.12 -27.71 -21.55
C THR A 57 -29.01 -29.21 -21.76
N GLU A 58 -28.30 -29.61 -22.82
CA GLU A 58 -27.86 -30.99 -23.00
C GLU A 58 -27.15 -31.48 -21.73
N PRO A 59 -27.35 -32.74 -21.32
CA PRO A 59 -26.67 -33.29 -20.14
C PRO A 59 -25.15 -33.17 -20.30
N GLU A 60 -24.46 -32.71 -19.25
CA GLU A 60 -23.01 -32.75 -19.20
C GLU A 60 -22.52 -34.19 -19.43
N PRO A 61 -21.50 -34.40 -20.27
CA PRO A 61 -20.89 -35.71 -20.40
C PRO A 61 -20.29 -36.15 -19.05
N PRO A 62 -20.17 -37.46 -18.79
CA PRO A 62 -19.61 -37.96 -17.54
C PRO A 62 -18.21 -37.38 -17.31
N ALA A 63 -17.90 -36.99 -16.08
CA ALA A 63 -16.60 -36.48 -15.69
C ALA A 63 -15.50 -37.44 -16.13
N GLU A 64 -14.76 -37.09 -17.18
CA GLU A 64 -13.56 -37.82 -17.57
C GLU A 64 -12.59 -37.77 -16.40
N SER A 65 -12.22 -38.94 -15.87
CA SER A 65 -11.32 -39.02 -14.71
C SER A 65 -10.06 -38.20 -14.98
N GLY A 66 -9.59 -37.39 -14.02
CA GLY A 66 -8.37 -36.57 -14.12
C GLY A 66 -7.10 -37.32 -14.57
N SER A 67 -7.17 -38.65 -14.62
CA SER A 67 -6.22 -39.56 -15.28
C SER A 67 -5.83 -39.16 -16.71
N VAL A 68 -6.76 -38.72 -17.57
CA VAL A 68 -6.44 -38.42 -18.98
C VAL A 68 -5.69 -37.09 -19.10
N TRP A 69 -6.17 -36.07 -18.39
CA TRP A 69 -5.58 -34.73 -18.39
C TRP A 69 -4.18 -34.69 -17.77
N ARG A 70 -3.92 -35.55 -16.78
CA ARG A 70 -2.66 -35.56 -16.03
C ARG A 70 -1.41 -35.60 -16.90
N SER A 71 -1.34 -36.49 -17.90
CA SER A 71 -0.13 -36.60 -18.74
C SER A 71 0.09 -35.34 -19.58
N PHE A 72 -0.97 -34.82 -20.19
CA PHE A 72 -0.90 -33.63 -21.04
C PHE A 72 -0.55 -32.37 -20.24
N LEU A 73 -1.19 -32.18 -19.08
CA LEU A 73 -0.90 -31.07 -18.18
C LEU A 73 0.52 -31.16 -17.62
N TRP A 74 0.98 -32.37 -17.26
CA TRP A 74 2.35 -32.59 -16.80
C TRP A 74 3.38 -32.24 -17.88
N GLU A 75 3.15 -32.66 -19.13
CA GLU A 75 4.02 -32.35 -20.28
C GLU A 75 4.02 -30.86 -20.63
N ALA A 76 2.89 -30.16 -20.44
CA ALA A 76 2.76 -28.73 -20.68
C ALA A 76 3.47 -27.86 -19.62
N LEU A 77 3.85 -28.41 -18.46
CA LEU A 77 4.50 -27.65 -17.39
C LEU A 77 5.89 -27.13 -17.83
N PRO A 78 6.16 -25.82 -17.66
CA PRO A 78 7.49 -25.28 -17.86
C PRO A 78 8.54 -25.98 -17.00
N ALA A 79 9.63 -26.45 -17.61
CA ALA A 79 10.69 -27.18 -16.90
C ALA A 79 11.36 -26.41 -15.76
N GLN A 80 11.21 -25.08 -15.73
CA GLN A 80 11.66 -24.20 -14.64
C GLN A 80 10.80 -24.34 -13.38
N TRP A 81 9.50 -24.65 -13.51
CA TRP A 81 8.60 -24.84 -12.37
C TRP A 81 8.83 -26.17 -11.65
N LEU A 82 9.37 -27.16 -12.36
CA LEU A 82 9.72 -28.47 -11.81
C LEU A 82 11.09 -28.48 -11.10
N ARG A 83 11.96 -27.52 -11.42
CA ARG A 83 13.35 -27.45 -10.92
C ARG A 83 13.56 -26.41 -9.82
N SER A 84 12.50 -25.70 -9.43
CA SER A 84 12.57 -24.67 -8.40
C SER A 84 12.70 -25.31 -7.00
N PRO A 85 13.61 -24.81 -6.13
CA PRO A 85 13.67 -25.26 -4.74
C PRO A 85 12.44 -24.83 -3.92
N THR A 86 11.67 -23.85 -4.40
CA THR A 86 10.32 -23.51 -3.89
C THR A 86 9.27 -24.21 -4.74
N HIS A 87 8.29 -24.86 -4.09
CA HIS A 87 7.18 -25.53 -4.77
C HIS A 87 6.43 -24.53 -5.67
N SER A 88 6.12 -24.91 -6.91
CA SER A 88 5.36 -24.06 -7.82
C SER A 88 3.89 -24.07 -7.42
N VAL A 89 3.33 -22.89 -7.09
CA VAL A 89 1.90 -22.70 -6.79
C VAL A 89 0.99 -23.34 -7.84
N VAL A 90 1.38 -23.27 -9.12
CA VAL A 90 0.63 -23.91 -10.19
C VAL A 90 0.67 -25.43 -10.02
N VAL A 91 1.85 -26.02 -9.88
CA VAL A 91 1.99 -27.48 -9.72
C VAL A 91 1.22 -27.98 -8.50
N GLU A 92 1.27 -27.24 -7.39
CA GLU A 92 0.51 -27.53 -6.18
C GLU A 92 -1.00 -27.57 -6.45
N ALA A 93 -1.53 -26.53 -7.12
CA ALA A 93 -2.95 -26.43 -7.41
C ALA A 93 -3.47 -27.59 -8.26
N TYR A 94 -2.72 -27.97 -9.31
CA TYR A 94 -3.10 -29.12 -10.15
C TYR A 94 -2.94 -30.46 -9.42
N GLN A 95 -1.99 -30.58 -8.49
CA GLN A 95 -1.92 -31.77 -7.63
C GLN A 95 -3.13 -31.86 -6.70
N GLN A 96 -3.55 -30.74 -6.10
CA GLN A 96 -4.70 -30.66 -5.20
C GLN A 96 -6.03 -30.92 -5.90
N ASN A 97 -6.20 -30.45 -7.14
CA ASN A 97 -7.45 -30.63 -7.90
C ASN A 97 -7.52 -31.95 -8.68
N GLY A 98 -6.52 -32.83 -8.57
CA GLY A 98 -6.49 -34.11 -9.27
C GLY A 98 -6.15 -34.02 -10.76
N TRP A 99 -5.41 -32.99 -11.17
CA TRP A 99 -5.01 -32.70 -12.56
C TRP A 99 -6.20 -32.43 -13.48
N ILE A 100 -7.21 -31.74 -12.96
CA ILE A 100 -8.33 -31.23 -13.76
C ILE A 100 -7.92 -29.84 -14.30
N PRO A 101 -8.16 -29.52 -15.58
CA PRO A 101 -7.88 -28.19 -16.12
C PRO A 101 -8.60 -27.08 -15.35
N CYS A 102 -7.90 -25.98 -15.07
CA CYS A 102 -8.43 -24.89 -14.23
C CYS A 102 -9.27 -23.88 -15.03
N PHE A 103 -9.02 -23.78 -16.33
CA PHE A 103 -9.55 -22.77 -17.25
C PHE A 103 -10.28 -23.36 -18.46
N ILE A 104 -10.13 -24.67 -18.70
CA ILE A 104 -10.70 -25.37 -19.85
C ILE A 104 -11.69 -26.45 -19.40
N THR A 105 -12.82 -26.56 -20.08
CA THR A 105 -13.84 -27.60 -19.84
C THR A 105 -13.46 -28.91 -20.54
N ALA A 106 -14.11 -30.02 -20.17
CA ALA A 106 -13.95 -31.30 -20.88
C ALA A 106 -14.34 -31.23 -22.38
N ARG A 107 -15.07 -30.19 -22.79
CA ARG A 107 -15.44 -29.91 -24.20
C ARG A 107 -14.41 -29.02 -24.92
N PHE A 108 -13.23 -28.80 -24.33
CA PHE A 108 -12.18 -27.92 -24.84
C PHE A 108 -12.63 -26.47 -25.02
N GLU A 109 -13.50 -25.98 -24.14
CA GLU A 109 -13.99 -24.60 -24.13
C GLU A 109 -13.40 -23.83 -22.95
N LEU A 110 -13.30 -22.51 -23.05
CA LEU A 110 -12.96 -21.68 -21.90
C LEU A 110 -14.11 -21.72 -20.87
N ASN A 111 -13.78 -21.90 -19.60
CA ASN A 111 -14.75 -21.88 -18.50
C ASN A 111 -14.89 -20.47 -17.88
N ASP A 112 -15.71 -20.34 -16.84
CA ASP A 112 -15.95 -19.07 -16.15
C ASP A 112 -14.68 -18.48 -15.50
N ASN A 113 -13.76 -19.32 -15.01
CA ASN A 113 -12.48 -18.85 -14.46
C ASN A 113 -11.64 -18.16 -15.55
N ALA A 114 -11.63 -18.72 -16.75
CA ALA A 114 -10.96 -18.12 -17.90
C ALA A 114 -11.59 -16.79 -18.29
N ALA A 115 -12.93 -16.72 -18.31
CA ALA A 115 -13.65 -15.48 -18.61
C ALA A 115 -13.31 -14.37 -17.60
N VAL A 116 -13.37 -14.67 -16.30
CA VAL A 116 -13.04 -13.74 -15.21
C VAL A 116 -11.58 -13.26 -15.30
N LEU A 117 -10.64 -14.17 -15.58
CA LEU A 117 -9.23 -13.79 -15.74
C LEU A 117 -9.05 -12.88 -16.96
N LEU A 118 -9.59 -13.25 -18.11
CA LEU A 118 -9.45 -12.49 -19.36
C LEU A 118 -10.04 -11.08 -19.24
N GLU A 119 -11.18 -10.91 -18.58
CA GLU A 119 -11.77 -9.60 -18.30
C GLU A 119 -10.79 -8.69 -17.52
N ASN A 120 -10.09 -9.25 -16.53
CA ASN A 120 -9.10 -8.52 -15.76
C ASN A 120 -7.81 -8.20 -16.56
N LEU A 121 -7.53 -8.95 -17.62
CA LEU A 121 -6.37 -8.74 -18.49
C LEU A 121 -6.63 -7.69 -19.59
N ASP A 122 -7.87 -7.49 -20.00
CA ASP A 122 -8.21 -6.45 -21.00
C ASP A 122 -8.01 -5.03 -20.45
N ASP A 123 -7.95 -4.88 -19.12
CA ASP A 123 -7.89 -3.60 -18.41
C ASP A 123 -6.54 -3.33 -17.71
N LEU A 124 -5.48 -4.09 -18.06
CA LEU A 124 -4.17 -4.01 -17.37
C LEU A 124 -3.60 -2.60 -17.34
N GLU A 125 -3.61 -1.91 -18.48
CA GLU A 125 -3.00 -0.59 -18.57
C GLU A 125 -3.73 0.40 -17.67
N THR A 126 -5.06 0.47 -17.71
CA THR A 126 -5.86 1.38 -16.88
C THR A 126 -5.63 1.13 -15.38
N ARG A 127 -5.30 -0.12 -15.03
CA ARG A 127 -4.89 -0.57 -13.71
C ARG A 127 -3.43 -0.31 -13.41
N ALA A 128 -2.69 0.45 -14.20
CA ALA A 128 -1.25 0.67 -14.02
C ALA A 128 -0.40 -0.61 -14.03
N ILE A 129 -0.85 -1.67 -14.68
CA ILE A 129 -0.08 -2.90 -14.89
C ILE A 129 0.49 -2.87 -16.31
N ASP A 130 1.77 -3.21 -16.44
CA ASP A 130 2.42 -3.32 -17.75
C ASP A 130 1.91 -4.58 -18.47
N PRO A 131 1.29 -4.46 -19.66
CA PRO A 131 0.78 -5.61 -20.39
C PRO A 131 1.87 -6.44 -21.07
N ARG A 132 3.08 -5.88 -21.29
CA ARG A 132 4.15 -6.54 -22.07
C ARG A 132 4.55 -7.93 -21.53
N PRO A 133 4.69 -8.15 -20.21
CA PRO A 133 5.02 -9.47 -19.66
C PRO A 133 3.92 -10.53 -19.84
N TYR A 134 2.69 -10.14 -20.19
CA TYR A 134 1.54 -11.04 -20.35
C TYR A 134 1.39 -11.59 -21.78
N LYS A 135 2.06 -10.96 -22.76
CA LYS A 135 2.03 -11.37 -24.18
C LYS A 135 0.60 -11.69 -24.68
N LEU A 136 -0.31 -10.75 -24.46
CA LEU A 136 -1.75 -10.96 -24.70
C LEU A 136 -2.08 -11.40 -26.13
N ASP A 137 -1.31 -10.98 -27.13
CA ASP A 137 -1.49 -11.43 -28.52
C ASP A 137 -1.21 -12.92 -28.71
N GLU A 138 -0.15 -13.44 -28.06
CA GLU A 138 0.19 -14.88 -28.08
C GLU A 138 -0.92 -15.69 -27.39
N LEU A 139 -1.41 -15.19 -26.24
CA LEU A 139 -2.53 -15.80 -25.52
C LEU A 139 -3.80 -15.85 -26.38
N ARG A 140 -4.16 -14.72 -27.03
CA ARG A 140 -5.31 -14.63 -27.94
C ARG A 140 -5.19 -15.57 -29.14
N GLN A 141 -4.00 -15.69 -29.72
CA GLN A 141 -3.74 -16.64 -30.80
C GLN A 141 -3.94 -18.09 -30.37
N LYS A 142 -3.45 -18.49 -29.18
CA LYS A 142 -3.66 -19.84 -28.63
C LYS A 142 -5.14 -20.14 -28.34
N ILE A 143 -5.88 -19.16 -27.82
CA ILE A 143 -7.35 -19.28 -27.62
C ILE A 143 -8.06 -19.50 -28.96
N GLN A 144 -7.75 -18.68 -29.96
CA GLN A 144 -8.33 -18.80 -31.31
C GLN A 144 -7.98 -20.13 -31.97
N PHE A 145 -6.73 -20.59 -31.82
CA PHE A 145 -6.25 -21.85 -32.35
C PHE A 145 -7.02 -23.05 -31.77
N LEU A 146 -7.18 -23.10 -30.44
CA LEU A 146 -7.97 -24.16 -29.79
C LEU A 146 -9.43 -24.16 -30.27
N GLY A 147 -10.04 -22.97 -30.37
CA GLY A 147 -11.41 -22.82 -30.88
C GLY A 147 -11.57 -23.28 -32.34
N ALA A 148 -10.57 -22.99 -33.18
CA ALA A 148 -10.54 -23.44 -34.57
C ALA A 148 -10.40 -24.97 -34.69
N MET A 149 -9.48 -25.58 -33.94
CA MET A 149 -9.31 -27.04 -33.90
C MET A 149 -10.60 -27.74 -33.48
N ARG A 150 -11.25 -27.24 -32.43
CA ARG A 150 -12.53 -27.74 -31.93
C ARG A 150 -13.63 -27.65 -32.99
N SER A 151 -13.70 -26.53 -33.72
CA SER A 151 -14.73 -26.29 -34.75
C SER A 151 -14.49 -27.11 -36.02
N SER A 152 -13.23 -27.43 -36.34
CA SER A 152 -12.86 -28.29 -37.47
C SER A 152 -13.03 -29.78 -37.17
N ALA A 153 -13.23 -30.15 -35.91
CA ALA A 153 -13.52 -31.52 -35.55
C ALA A 153 -14.97 -31.88 -35.90
N PRO A 154 -15.23 -33.05 -36.50
CA PRO A 154 -16.57 -33.44 -36.91
C PRO A 154 -17.51 -33.53 -35.70
N THR A 155 -18.50 -32.64 -35.62
CA THR A 155 -19.58 -32.71 -34.65
C THR A 155 -20.42 -33.96 -34.90
N SER A 156 -20.57 -34.81 -33.89
CA SER A 156 -21.46 -35.97 -33.90
C SER A 156 -22.91 -35.53 -34.13
N GLY A 157 -23.32 -35.53 -35.39
CA GLY A 157 -24.64 -35.08 -35.80
C GLY A 157 -25.09 -35.78 -37.06
N HIS A 158 -25.10 -37.12 -37.08
CA HIS A 158 -25.89 -37.92 -38.02
C HIS A 158 -26.60 -39.04 -37.24
N ALA A 159 -27.88 -38.83 -36.93
CA ALA A 159 -28.79 -39.88 -36.53
C ALA A 159 -28.97 -40.83 -37.75
N GLY A 160 -28.27 -41.98 -37.74
CA GLY A 160 -28.46 -42.96 -38.82
C GLY A 160 -27.41 -44.06 -39.02
N ALA A 161 -26.36 -44.20 -38.20
CA ALA A 161 -25.39 -45.29 -38.37
C ALA A 161 -25.10 -46.02 -37.04
N ALA A 162 -25.30 -47.34 -37.05
CA ALA A 162 -25.31 -48.23 -35.89
C ALA A 162 -23.90 -48.69 -35.41
N GLN A 163 -22.90 -47.81 -35.42
CA GLN A 163 -21.64 -48.06 -34.71
C GLN A 163 -21.11 -46.80 -34.02
N PRO A 164 -20.68 -46.87 -32.75
CA PRO A 164 -20.03 -45.76 -32.07
C PRO A 164 -18.62 -45.58 -32.66
N GLN A 165 -18.45 -44.65 -33.59
CA GLN A 165 -17.13 -44.13 -33.93
C GLN A 165 -16.63 -43.30 -32.74
N PRO A 166 -15.36 -43.45 -32.29
CA PRO A 166 -14.81 -42.53 -31.31
C PRO A 166 -14.89 -41.09 -31.86
N PRO A 167 -15.23 -40.08 -31.05
CA PRO A 167 -15.61 -38.74 -31.54
C PRO A 167 -14.47 -37.96 -32.22
N PHE A 168 -13.27 -38.53 -32.35
CA PHE A 168 -12.11 -37.94 -33.01
C PHE A 168 -11.23 -39.06 -33.57
N ASP A 169 -10.46 -38.80 -34.64
CA ASP A 169 -9.30 -39.65 -34.89
C ASP A 169 -8.31 -39.51 -33.70
N PRO A 170 -7.60 -40.58 -33.30
CA PRO A 170 -6.76 -40.55 -32.11
C PRO A 170 -5.69 -39.44 -32.10
N GLU A 171 -5.16 -39.06 -33.27
CA GLU A 171 -4.13 -38.02 -33.37
C GLU A 171 -4.75 -36.62 -33.21
N THR A 172 -5.90 -36.36 -33.83
CA THR A 172 -6.65 -35.11 -33.62
C THR A 172 -7.11 -34.96 -32.18
N HIS A 173 -7.56 -36.06 -31.55
CA HIS A 173 -7.94 -36.06 -30.14
C HIS A 173 -6.76 -35.70 -29.24
N LYS A 174 -5.63 -36.37 -29.44
CA LYS A 174 -4.38 -36.12 -28.69
C LYS A 174 -3.91 -34.67 -28.88
N ALA A 175 -3.97 -34.15 -30.11
CA ALA A 175 -3.58 -32.78 -30.41
C ALA A 175 -4.49 -31.74 -29.73
N LEU A 176 -5.81 -32.00 -29.63
CA LEU A 176 -6.74 -31.16 -28.86
C LEU A 176 -6.38 -31.12 -27.38
N TYR A 177 -6.11 -32.28 -26.78
CA TYR A 177 -5.67 -32.37 -25.38
C TYR A 177 -4.35 -31.64 -25.12
N GLN A 178 -3.38 -31.77 -26.03
CA GLN A 178 -2.10 -31.06 -25.94
C GLN A 178 -2.31 -29.55 -26.02
N ALA A 179 -3.03 -29.06 -27.04
CA ALA A 179 -3.29 -27.64 -27.22
C ALA A 179 -4.07 -27.03 -26.04
N ALA A 180 -5.06 -27.77 -25.52
CA ALA A 180 -5.82 -27.38 -24.35
C ALA A 180 -4.93 -27.34 -23.09
N ALA A 181 -4.17 -28.40 -22.80
CA ALA A 181 -3.29 -28.43 -21.64
C ALA A 181 -2.23 -27.31 -21.67
N GLU A 182 -1.65 -27.02 -22.84
CA GLU A 182 -0.73 -25.89 -23.01
C GLU A 182 -1.39 -24.53 -22.71
N LEU A 183 -2.60 -24.31 -23.22
CA LEU A 183 -3.35 -23.07 -22.97
C LEU A 183 -3.75 -22.95 -21.49
N ASP A 184 -4.18 -24.04 -20.87
CA ASP A 184 -4.61 -24.08 -19.47
C ASP A 184 -3.43 -23.76 -18.53
N ILE A 185 -2.26 -24.36 -18.76
CA ILE A 185 -1.03 -24.06 -18.01
C ILE A 185 -0.54 -22.62 -18.26
N LEU A 186 -0.67 -22.10 -19.49
CA LEU A 186 -0.36 -20.71 -19.79
C LEU A 186 -1.27 -19.75 -19.00
N LEU A 187 -2.58 -20.01 -18.98
CA LEU A 187 -3.56 -19.22 -18.22
C LEU A 187 -3.28 -19.28 -16.71
N ALA A 188 -2.89 -20.44 -16.17
CA ALA A 188 -2.48 -20.57 -14.76
C ALA A 188 -1.24 -19.71 -14.43
N GLY A 189 -0.24 -19.69 -15.32
CA GLY A 189 0.93 -18.81 -15.17
C GLY A 189 0.57 -17.33 -15.23
N VAL A 190 -0.35 -16.96 -16.13
CA VAL A 190 -0.87 -15.60 -16.26
C VAL A 190 -1.66 -15.19 -15.01
N PHE A 191 -2.50 -16.07 -14.46
CA PHE A 191 -3.23 -15.86 -13.22
C PHE A 191 -2.28 -15.59 -12.04
N VAL A 192 -1.27 -16.43 -11.84
CA VAL A 192 -0.27 -16.26 -10.77
C VAL A 192 0.47 -14.94 -10.92
N ARG A 193 0.87 -14.56 -12.15
CA ARG A 193 1.49 -13.27 -12.42
C ARG A 193 0.55 -12.12 -12.05
N TYR A 194 -0.69 -12.16 -12.50
CA TYR A 194 -1.69 -11.12 -12.21
C TYR A 194 -1.92 -10.95 -10.71
N CYS A 195 -2.10 -12.05 -9.99
CA CYS A 195 -2.28 -12.05 -8.54
C CYS A 195 -1.06 -11.45 -7.83
N THR A 196 0.16 -11.78 -8.28
CA THR A 196 1.40 -11.25 -7.70
C THR A 196 1.57 -9.75 -7.94
N GLU A 197 1.16 -9.26 -9.12
CA GLU A 197 1.15 -7.81 -9.41
C GLU A 197 0.13 -7.08 -8.54
N MET A 198 -1.08 -7.63 -8.38
CA MET A 198 -2.16 -7.02 -7.59
C MET A 198 -1.87 -7.06 -6.08
N ASP A 199 -1.35 -8.18 -5.60
CA ASP A 199 -1.01 -8.41 -4.20
C ASP A 199 0.24 -9.30 -4.07
N PRO A 200 1.43 -8.71 -3.89
CA PRO A 200 2.67 -9.47 -3.75
C PRO A 200 2.75 -10.26 -2.44
N PHE A 201 1.78 -10.12 -1.53
CA PHE A 201 1.72 -10.84 -0.27
C PHE A 201 0.76 -12.03 -0.31
N SER A 202 0.11 -12.29 -1.46
CA SER A 202 -0.87 -13.38 -1.57
C SER A 202 -0.27 -14.76 -1.29
N GLY A 203 1.05 -14.94 -1.49
CA GLY A 203 1.75 -16.20 -1.24
C GLY A 203 1.09 -17.40 -1.92
N GLU A 204 1.02 -18.52 -1.22
CA GLU A 204 0.44 -19.79 -1.70
C GLU A 204 -1.09 -19.78 -1.78
N SER A 205 -1.78 -18.75 -1.26
CA SER A 205 -3.26 -18.68 -1.33
C SER A 205 -3.81 -18.70 -2.76
N GLN A 206 -2.97 -18.37 -3.74
CA GLN A 206 -3.28 -18.46 -5.17
C GLN A 206 -3.65 -19.89 -5.58
N ALA A 207 -3.05 -20.90 -4.95
CA ALA A 207 -3.37 -22.31 -5.19
C ALA A 207 -4.81 -22.65 -4.81
N LEU A 208 -5.40 -21.97 -3.81
CA LEU A 208 -6.78 -22.19 -3.40
C LEU A 208 -7.77 -21.76 -4.49
N ALA A 209 -7.48 -20.67 -5.20
CA ALA A 209 -8.30 -20.21 -6.31
C ALA A 209 -8.13 -21.10 -7.56
N LEU A 210 -6.87 -21.46 -7.88
CA LEU A 210 -6.60 -22.35 -9.02
C LEU A 210 -7.19 -23.75 -8.82
N SER A 211 -7.10 -24.31 -7.61
CA SER A 211 -7.65 -25.64 -7.29
C SER A 211 -9.18 -25.65 -7.15
N GLY A 212 -9.85 -24.49 -7.22
CA GLY A 212 -11.31 -24.37 -7.11
C GLY A 212 -11.84 -24.38 -5.68
N GLN A 213 -10.98 -24.32 -4.66
CA GLN A 213 -11.39 -24.23 -3.25
C GLN A 213 -12.01 -22.87 -2.90
N VAL A 214 -11.62 -21.81 -3.63
CA VAL A 214 -12.20 -20.46 -3.53
C VAL A 214 -12.63 -20.01 -4.93
N PRO A 215 -13.83 -19.43 -5.11
CA PRO A 215 -14.24 -18.88 -6.39
C PRO A 215 -13.25 -17.84 -6.90
N MET A 216 -12.78 -17.99 -8.14
CA MET A 216 -11.70 -17.15 -8.70
C MET A 216 -12.07 -15.65 -8.73
N GLY A 217 -13.31 -15.32 -9.08
CA GLY A 217 -13.79 -13.93 -9.07
C GLY A 217 -13.74 -13.29 -7.68
N HIS A 218 -14.19 -14.02 -6.66
CA HIS A 218 -14.08 -13.57 -5.26
C HIS A 218 -12.61 -13.37 -4.88
N TYR A 219 -11.76 -14.37 -5.16
CA TYR A 219 -10.33 -14.30 -4.87
C TYR A 219 -9.66 -13.07 -5.50
N LEU A 220 -9.91 -12.79 -6.78
CA LEU A 220 -9.32 -11.64 -7.48
C LEU A 220 -9.81 -10.30 -6.91
N SER A 221 -11.09 -10.21 -6.54
CA SER A 221 -11.67 -9.00 -5.96
C SER A 221 -11.01 -8.59 -4.64
N GLU A 222 -10.64 -9.56 -3.80
CA GLU A 222 -9.95 -9.34 -2.53
C GLU A 222 -8.49 -8.89 -2.68
N ARG A 223 -7.91 -8.97 -3.89
CA ARG A 223 -6.54 -8.48 -4.15
C ARG A 223 -6.49 -6.98 -4.43
N VAL A 224 -7.65 -6.34 -4.62
CA VAL A 224 -7.74 -4.89 -4.82
C VAL A 224 -7.42 -4.18 -3.50
N PRO A 225 -6.47 -3.22 -3.46
CA PRO A 225 -6.16 -2.48 -2.24
C PRO A 225 -7.38 -1.76 -1.66
N ALA A 226 -7.73 -2.05 -0.41
CA ALA A 226 -8.80 -1.38 0.34
C ALA A 226 -8.49 0.08 0.73
N SER A 227 -7.53 0.73 0.07
CA SER A 227 -7.14 2.11 0.36
C SER A 227 -8.14 3.10 -0.25
N PRO A 228 -8.55 4.16 0.47
CA PRO A 228 -9.43 5.20 -0.08
C PRO A 228 -8.81 5.95 -1.28
N HIS A 229 -7.49 5.83 -1.48
CA HIS A 229 -6.79 6.44 -2.60
C HIS A 229 -6.85 5.62 -3.89
N TYR A 230 -7.09 4.31 -3.82
CA TYR A 230 -6.87 3.41 -4.96
C TYR A 230 -7.77 3.72 -6.15
N GLU A 231 -9.08 3.73 -5.92
CA GLU A 231 -10.10 4.02 -6.93
C GLU A 231 -10.00 5.45 -7.53
N PRO A 232 -9.86 6.53 -6.72
CA PRO A 232 -9.58 7.86 -7.25
C PRO A 232 -8.36 7.92 -8.16
N LEU A 233 -7.28 7.20 -7.81
CA LEU A 233 -6.06 7.19 -8.62
C LEU A 233 -6.25 6.43 -9.93
N LEU A 234 -7.02 5.34 -9.97
CA LEU A 234 -7.35 4.64 -11.22
C LEU A 234 -8.11 5.56 -12.19
N ARG A 235 -9.14 6.25 -11.70
CA ARG A 235 -9.90 7.23 -12.52
C ARG A 235 -9.01 8.36 -13.01
N ALA A 236 -8.14 8.88 -12.14
CA ALA A 236 -7.20 9.92 -12.52
C ALA A 236 -6.18 9.42 -13.55
N LEU A 237 -5.69 8.18 -13.42
CA LEU A 237 -4.75 7.59 -14.38
C LEU A 237 -5.36 7.53 -15.78
N ALA A 238 -6.59 7.01 -15.89
CA ALA A 238 -7.31 6.96 -17.16
C ALA A 238 -7.46 8.37 -17.76
N ARG A 239 -7.87 9.36 -16.95
CA ARG A 239 -8.00 10.76 -17.37
C ARG A 239 -6.67 11.35 -17.84
N TYR A 240 -5.59 11.21 -17.07
CA TYR A 240 -4.29 11.78 -17.41
C TYR A 240 -3.62 11.12 -18.61
N ARG A 241 -3.82 9.80 -18.82
CA ARG A 241 -3.38 9.14 -20.06
C ARG A 241 -4.15 9.60 -21.28
N LYS A 242 -5.48 9.76 -21.17
CA LYS A 242 -6.30 10.33 -22.23
C LYS A 242 -5.83 11.74 -22.62
N MET A 243 -5.63 12.61 -21.62
CA MET A 243 -5.08 13.95 -21.86
C MET A 243 -3.67 13.91 -22.48
N ALA A 244 -2.82 12.95 -22.08
CA ALA A 244 -1.49 12.80 -22.66
C ALA A 244 -1.52 12.38 -24.15
N ALA A 245 -2.53 11.64 -24.57
CA ALA A 245 -2.71 11.20 -25.96
C ALA A 245 -3.38 12.27 -26.84
N GLU A 246 -4.38 12.98 -26.29
CA GLU A 246 -5.29 13.83 -27.08
C GLU A 246 -5.00 15.33 -26.97
N THR A 247 -4.33 15.77 -25.89
CA THR A 247 -4.14 17.20 -25.61
C THR A 247 -2.69 17.61 -25.85
N ALA A 248 -2.48 18.51 -26.81
CA ALA A 248 -1.19 19.15 -27.02
C ALA A 248 -0.75 19.88 -25.73
N HIS A 249 0.45 19.55 -25.26
CA HIS A 249 1.01 20.21 -24.08
C HIS A 249 1.49 21.61 -24.43
N HIS A 250 0.70 22.62 -24.06
CA HIS A 250 1.07 24.02 -24.20
C HIS A 250 1.60 24.54 -22.86
N PRO A 251 2.91 24.79 -22.72
CA PRO A 251 3.46 25.27 -21.46
C PRO A 251 2.99 26.69 -21.18
N VAL A 252 2.61 26.95 -19.93
CA VAL A 252 2.38 28.31 -19.45
C VAL A 252 3.74 28.97 -19.32
N ARG A 253 3.98 30.04 -20.08
CA ARG A 253 5.22 30.81 -20.05
C ARG A 253 4.90 32.22 -19.58
N THR A 254 5.66 32.68 -18.59
CA THR A 254 5.58 34.06 -18.12
C THR A 254 6.95 34.51 -17.62
N ALA A 255 7.29 35.78 -17.83
CA ALA A 255 8.53 36.38 -17.34
C ALA A 255 8.46 36.78 -15.86
N SER A 256 7.26 36.85 -15.28
CA SER A 256 7.02 37.31 -13.90
C SER A 256 5.87 36.53 -13.25
N SER A 257 5.59 36.75 -11.96
CA SER A 257 4.47 36.05 -11.31
C SER A 257 3.11 36.58 -11.79
N LEU A 258 2.14 35.68 -11.98
CA LEU A 258 0.76 36.06 -12.28
C LEU A 258 -0.07 36.13 -10.98
N ARG A 259 -0.89 37.17 -10.84
CA ARG A 259 -1.77 37.40 -9.68
C ARG A 259 -3.00 38.19 -10.09
N SER A 260 -3.97 38.30 -9.17
CA SER A 260 -5.19 39.08 -9.37
C SER A 260 -4.90 40.49 -9.88
N GLY A 261 -5.69 40.94 -10.85
CA GLY A 261 -5.51 42.22 -11.54
C GLY A 261 -4.61 42.17 -12.77
N HIS A 262 -3.85 41.10 -13.00
CA HIS A 262 -3.10 40.90 -14.24
C HIS A 262 -4.04 40.51 -15.40
N SER A 263 -3.64 40.84 -16.62
CA SER A 263 -4.35 40.45 -17.84
C SER A 263 -3.37 40.24 -19.00
N GLY A 264 -3.76 39.45 -20.00
CA GLY A 264 -2.99 39.24 -21.22
C GLY A 264 -3.01 37.79 -21.70
N THR A 265 -2.13 37.48 -22.65
CA THR A 265 -1.98 36.14 -23.22
C THR A 265 -1.52 35.12 -22.18
N GLU A 266 -0.62 35.50 -21.27
CA GLU A 266 -0.12 34.62 -20.21
C GLU A 266 -1.25 34.16 -19.26
N VAL A 267 -2.18 35.06 -18.93
CA VAL A 267 -3.37 34.73 -18.11
C VAL A 267 -4.35 33.85 -18.89
N ARG A 268 -4.49 34.08 -20.21
CA ARG A 268 -5.31 33.24 -21.08
C ARG A 268 -4.77 31.81 -21.13
N ASP A 269 -3.45 31.64 -21.20
CA ASP A 269 -2.80 30.34 -21.21
C ASP A 269 -2.90 29.64 -19.85
N LEU A 270 -2.78 30.40 -18.75
CA LEU A 270 -3.06 29.91 -17.40
C LEU A 270 -4.50 29.38 -17.28
N GLN A 271 -5.50 30.17 -17.69
CA GLN A 271 -6.91 29.78 -17.63
C GLN A 271 -7.19 28.53 -18.49
N LYS A 272 -6.63 28.45 -19.71
CA LYS A 272 -6.70 27.23 -20.53
C LYS A 272 -6.13 26.02 -19.81
N ARG A 273 -4.96 26.16 -19.18
CA ARG A 273 -4.31 25.06 -18.47
C ARG A 273 -5.12 24.61 -17.25
N LEU A 274 -5.62 25.56 -16.45
CA LEU A 274 -6.48 25.26 -15.31
C LEU A 274 -7.80 24.63 -15.75
N HIS A 275 -8.35 25.05 -16.90
CA HIS A 275 -9.56 24.46 -17.48
C HIS A 275 -9.34 23.01 -17.92
N GLN A 276 -8.23 22.72 -18.61
CA GLN A 276 -7.87 21.35 -19.01
C GLN A 276 -7.69 20.41 -17.81
N GLU A 277 -7.20 20.93 -16.68
CA GLU A 277 -7.05 20.16 -15.44
C GLU A 277 -8.28 20.24 -14.50
N ASP A 278 -9.40 20.78 -14.98
CA ASP A 278 -10.69 20.83 -14.28
C ASP A 278 -10.72 21.71 -13.02
N PHE A 279 -9.84 22.71 -12.94
CA PHE A 279 -9.81 23.71 -11.86
C PHE A 279 -10.56 25.00 -12.22
N TYR A 280 -10.77 25.27 -13.51
CA TYR A 280 -11.39 26.51 -13.98
C TYR A 280 -12.54 26.22 -14.94
N HIS A 281 -13.77 26.61 -14.60
CA HIS A 281 -14.96 26.40 -15.43
C HIS A 281 -15.52 27.70 -16.04
N GLY A 282 -14.82 28.82 -15.86
CA GLY A 282 -15.21 30.11 -16.40
C GLY A 282 -14.86 30.28 -17.89
N LYS A 283 -15.26 31.42 -18.46
CA LYS A 283 -14.84 31.81 -19.82
C LYS A 283 -13.38 32.21 -19.80
N ILE A 284 -12.61 31.75 -20.78
CA ILE A 284 -11.19 32.11 -20.92
C ILE A 284 -11.09 33.55 -21.45
N THR A 285 -11.01 34.53 -20.54
CA THR A 285 -11.00 35.97 -20.84
C THR A 285 -9.60 36.53 -21.03
N GLY A 286 -8.58 35.91 -20.42
CA GLY A 286 -7.25 36.50 -20.26
C GLY A 286 -7.19 37.58 -19.17
N VAL A 287 -8.18 37.64 -18.26
CA VAL A 287 -8.18 38.53 -17.09
C VAL A 287 -8.11 37.68 -15.83
N PHE A 288 -7.19 38.00 -14.92
CA PHE A 288 -7.00 37.26 -13.67
C PHE A 288 -8.03 37.75 -12.64
N ASP A 289 -9.25 37.27 -12.83
CA ASP A 289 -10.43 37.56 -12.02
C ASP A 289 -10.52 36.68 -10.76
N ALA A 290 -11.60 36.85 -9.98
CA ALA A 290 -11.84 36.08 -8.76
C ALA A 290 -11.97 34.57 -9.03
N ALA A 291 -12.56 34.18 -10.17
CA ALA A 291 -12.68 32.77 -10.56
C ALA A 291 -11.31 32.16 -10.88
N THR A 292 -10.44 32.90 -11.56
CA THR A 292 -9.06 32.49 -11.85
C THR A 292 -8.26 32.37 -10.56
N LEU A 293 -8.42 33.31 -9.62
CA LEU A 293 -7.79 33.23 -8.29
C LEU A 293 -8.19 31.97 -7.53
N GLN A 294 -9.48 31.64 -7.51
CA GLN A 294 -9.98 30.43 -6.86
C GLN A 294 -9.41 29.17 -7.52
N ALA A 295 -9.40 29.11 -8.86
CA ALA A 295 -8.83 27.99 -9.61
C ALA A 295 -7.33 27.80 -9.33
N VAL A 296 -6.55 28.88 -9.26
CA VAL A 296 -5.12 28.81 -8.89
C VAL A 296 -4.95 28.28 -7.48
N ARG A 297 -5.74 28.73 -6.51
CA ARG A 297 -5.67 28.22 -5.12
C ARG A 297 -6.00 26.74 -5.01
N GLN A 298 -7.03 26.29 -5.73
CA GLN A 298 -7.38 24.87 -5.79
C GLN A 298 -6.27 24.04 -6.44
N PHE A 299 -5.69 24.53 -7.56
CA PHE A 299 -4.53 23.89 -8.19
C PHE A 299 -3.33 23.82 -7.24
N GLN A 300 -3.02 24.91 -6.53
CA GLN A 300 -1.92 24.91 -5.56
C GLN A 300 -2.16 23.88 -4.44
N ALA A 301 -3.37 23.84 -3.87
CA ALA A 301 -3.73 22.86 -2.86
C ALA A 301 -3.64 21.41 -3.37
N SER A 302 -4.07 21.15 -4.60
CA SER A 302 -3.98 19.81 -5.22
C SER A 302 -2.54 19.42 -5.61
N HIS A 303 -1.58 20.33 -5.50
CA HIS A 303 -0.15 20.06 -5.74
C HIS A 303 0.68 20.27 -4.45
N ASN A 304 0.03 20.24 -3.28
CA ASN A 304 0.65 20.37 -1.97
C ASN A 304 1.51 21.66 -1.84
N LEU A 305 1.11 22.72 -2.53
CA LEU A 305 1.69 24.05 -2.47
C LEU A 305 0.91 24.95 -1.50
N ASP A 306 1.55 26.04 -1.09
CA ASP A 306 0.88 27.11 -0.35
C ASP A 306 -0.16 27.77 -1.28
N ALA A 307 -1.45 27.71 -0.90
CA ALA A 307 -2.57 28.17 -1.73
C ALA A 307 -2.79 29.70 -1.65
N ASP A 308 -1.74 30.47 -1.95
CA ASP A 308 -1.77 31.94 -1.89
C ASP A 308 -2.53 32.59 -3.06
N GLY A 309 -2.70 31.88 -4.17
CA GLY A 309 -3.32 32.36 -5.40
C GLY A 309 -2.36 33.11 -6.33
N VAL A 310 -1.06 33.07 -6.07
CA VAL A 310 0.00 33.67 -6.89
C VAL A 310 0.70 32.58 -7.70
N VAL A 311 0.71 32.72 -9.02
CA VAL A 311 1.45 31.80 -9.90
C VAL A 311 2.93 32.20 -9.90
N GLY A 312 3.65 31.76 -8.87
CA GLY A 312 5.10 31.85 -8.76
C GLY A 312 5.82 30.67 -9.41
N GLY A 313 7.15 30.60 -9.24
CA GLY A 313 7.99 29.57 -9.88
C GLY A 313 7.55 28.13 -9.63
N ARG A 314 7.23 27.75 -8.37
CA ARG A 314 6.78 26.38 -8.04
C ARG A 314 5.43 26.04 -8.66
N THR A 315 4.48 26.97 -8.66
CA THR A 315 3.19 26.78 -9.34
C THR A 315 3.39 26.64 -10.85
N LEU A 316 4.27 27.44 -11.43
CA LEU A 316 4.62 27.38 -12.85
C LEU A 316 5.31 26.07 -13.24
N GLU A 317 6.19 25.53 -12.40
CA GLU A 317 6.79 24.20 -12.55
C GLU A 317 5.69 23.13 -12.67
N TRP A 318 4.75 23.10 -11.72
CA TRP A 318 3.63 22.16 -11.72
C TRP A 318 2.68 22.32 -12.90
N LEU A 319 2.39 23.55 -13.30
CA LEU A 319 1.61 23.87 -14.51
C LEU A 319 2.33 23.40 -15.78
N ASN A 320 3.63 23.15 -15.76
CA ASN A 320 4.40 22.72 -16.92
C ASN A 320 4.82 21.25 -16.87
N VAL A 321 4.39 20.50 -15.86
CA VAL A 321 4.52 19.04 -15.88
C VAL A 321 3.59 18.48 -16.95
N SER A 322 4.12 17.61 -17.82
CA SER A 322 3.34 16.97 -18.87
C SER A 322 2.29 16.01 -18.29
N TYR A 323 1.17 15.82 -18.99
CA TYR A 323 0.15 14.84 -18.57
C TYR A 323 0.69 13.42 -18.53
N LYS A 324 1.64 13.08 -19.44
CA LYS A 324 2.35 11.80 -19.41
C LYS A 324 3.11 11.62 -18.09
N ALA A 325 3.90 12.60 -17.69
CA ALA A 325 4.63 12.55 -16.42
C ALA A 325 3.68 12.43 -15.21
N LYS A 326 2.60 13.23 -15.17
CA LYS A 326 1.57 13.09 -14.12
C LYS A 326 0.94 11.68 -14.11
N SER A 327 0.68 11.09 -15.28
CA SER A 327 0.16 9.71 -15.38
C SER A 327 1.16 8.67 -14.85
N GLU A 328 2.46 8.86 -15.08
CA GLU A 328 3.51 8.00 -14.55
C GLU A 328 3.62 8.12 -13.02
N MET A 329 3.48 9.34 -12.47
CA MET A 329 3.42 9.56 -11.01
C MET A 329 2.22 8.83 -10.39
N ILE A 330 1.03 8.96 -11.00
CA ILE A 330 -0.19 8.29 -10.54
C ILE A 330 -0.01 6.76 -10.59
N ALA A 331 0.49 6.22 -11.71
CA ALA A 331 0.75 4.79 -11.87
C ALA A 331 1.74 4.28 -10.80
N SER A 332 2.79 5.04 -10.49
CA SER A 332 3.74 4.69 -9.43
C SER A 332 3.06 4.61 -8.06
N SER A 333 2.15 5.53 -7.73
CA SER A 333 1.39 5.47 -6.48
C SER A 333 0.44 4.27 -6.43
N ILE A 334 -0.23 3.91 -7.53
CA ILE A 334 -1.10 2.73 -7.62
C ILE A 334 -0.29 1.46 -7.34
N THR A 335 0.88 1.32 -7.96
CA THR A 335 1.79 0.19 -7.70
C THR A 335 2.28 0.18 -6.25
N ALA A 336 2.64 1.33 -5.69
CA ALA A 336 3.05 1.43 -4.28
C ALA A 336 1.91 1.01 -3.32
N LEU A 337 0.65 1.34 -3.62
CA LEU A 337 -0.51 0.89 -2.83
C LEU A 337 -0.68 -0.64 -2.86
N ARG A 338 -0.40 -1.29 -3.99
CA ARG A 338 -0.36 -2.77 -4.11
C ARG A 338 0.84 -3.39 -3.39
N GLN A 339 1.94 -2.67 -3.24
CA GLN A 339 3.11 -3.16 -2.51
C GLN A 339 3.10 -2.77 -1.03
N SER A 340 2.12 -1.99 -0.60
CA SER A 340 2.02 -1.48 0.76
C SER A 340 1.72 -2.57 1.78
N GLN A 341 2.52 -2.63 2.85
CA GLN A 341 2.26 -3.55 3.98
C GLN A 341 1.11 -3.08 4.88
N THR A 342 0.54 -1.90 4.65
CA THR A 342 -0.63 -1.40 5.39
C THR A 342 -1.82 -2.35 5.26
N ARG A 343 -1.99 -3.00 4.11
CA ARG A 343 -3.08 -3.96 3.88
C ARG A 343 -3.04 -5.23 4.75
N ARG A 344 -1.92 -5.47 5.44
CA ARG A 344 -1.73 -6.63 6.33
C ARG A 344 -1.97 -6.29 7.80
N ASN A 345 -2.31 -5.04 8.11
CA ASN A 345 -2.37 -4.54 9.47
C ASN A 345 -3.61 -3.64 9.63
N GLU A 346 -4.38 -3.85 10.68
CA GLU A 346 -5.48 -2.94 11.04
C GLU A 346 -5.02 -1.83 12.01
N ARG A 347 -3.87 -2.05 12.66
CA ARG A 347 -3.18 -1.13 13.57
C ARG A 347 -1.76 -0.88 13.07
N TYR A 348 -1.43 0.35 12.70
CA TYR A 348 -0.10 0.70 12.19
C TYR A 348 0.16 2.20 12.19
N VAL A 349 1.43 2.57 12.14
CA VAL A 349 1.92 3.90 11.80
C VAL A 349 2.37 3.90 10.34
N ARG A 350 1.85 4.82 9.53
CA ARG A 350 2.25 5.02 8.14
C ARG A 350 2.91 6.37 7.97
N ILE A 351 4.03 6.41 7.26
CA ILE A 351 4.66 7.66 6.83
C ILE A 351 4.70 7.68 5.31
N ASN A 352 4.08 8.70 4.71
CA ASN A 352 4.25 8.97 3.29
C ASN A 352 5.29 10.07 3.09
N ILE A 353 6.47 9.69 2.58
CA ILE A 353 7.65 10.57 2.50
C ILE A 353 7.34 11.84 1.68
N PRO A 354 6.86 11.77 0.42
CA PRO A 354 6.50 12.96 -0.36
C PRO A 354 5.49 13.89 0.31
N GLN A 355 4.51 13.32 1.01
CA GLN A 355 3.46 14.09 1.69
C GLN A 355 3.96 14.79 2.95
N PHE A 356 5.10 14.34 3.50
CA PHE A 356 5.65 14.79 4.79
C PHE A 356 4.63 14.64 5.93
N MET A 357 3.86 13.56 5.92
CA MET A 357 2.85 13.24 6.94
C MET A 357 3.04 11.84 7.50
N LEU A 358 2.68 11.70 8.78
CA LEU A 358 2.55 10.45 9.51
C LEU A 358 1.09 10.28 9.92
N GLU A 359 0.53 9.11 9.66
CA GLU A 359 -0.81 8.71 10.05
C GLU A 359 -0.73 7.50 10.98
N TYR A 360 -1.51 7.52 12.07
CA TYR A 360 -1.71 6.34 12.90
C TYR A 360 -3.10 5.77 12.65
N TYR A 361 -3.18 4.49 12.28
CA TYR A 361 -4.41 3.74 12.08
C TYR A 361 -4.62 2.73 13.20
N ARG A 362 -5.89 2.50 13.54
CA ARG A 362 -6.36 1.43 14.41
C ARG A 362 -7.75 1.01 13.98
N ASP A 363 -8.02 -0.29 13.98
CA ASP A 363 -9.28 -0.89 13.55
C ASP A 363 -9.70 -0.40 12.15
N GLY A 364 -8.69 -0.24 11.26
CA GLY A 364 -8.87 0.25 9.89
C GLY A 364 -9.20 1.74 9.77
N ARG A 365 -9.15 2.52 10.86
CA ARG A 365 -9.52 3.95 10.88
C ARG A 365 -8.37 4.86 11.29
N PRO A 366 -8.23 6.06 10.70
CA PRO A 366 -7.22 7.02 11.10
C PRO A 366 -7.56 7.58 12.50
N GLN A 367 -6.60 7.49 13.42
CA GLN A 367 -6.71 7.95 14.80
C GLN A 367 -5.98 9.28 15.04
N SER A 368 -4.86 9.50 14.35
CA SER A 368 -4.14 10.77 14.41
C SER A 368 -3.29 11.03 13.17
N LEU A 369 -3.04 12.31 12.90
CA LEU A 369 -2.29 12.81 11.77
C LEU A 369 -1.25 13.81 12.25
N HIS A 370 0.00 13.65 11.81
CA HIS A 370 1.15 14.44 12.27
C HIS A 370 1.98 14.91 11.08
N ARG A 371 2.38 16.20 11.08
CA ARG A 371 3.43 16.64 10.14
C ARG A 371 4.75 16.01 10.53
N VAL A 372 5.53 15.61 9.53
CA VAL A 372 6.88 15.11 9.72
C VAL A 372 7.92 15.90 8.96
N ILE A 373 9.16 15.83 9.42
CA ILE A 373 10.36 16.25 8.69
C ILE A 373 11.16 14.99 8.39
N VAL A 374 11.47 14.78 7.11
CA VAL A 374 12.20 13.61 6.62
C VAL A 374 13.63 13.98 6.24
N GLY A 375 14.38 12.96 5.86
CA GLY A 375 15.73 13.03 5.34
C GLY A 375 15.89 14.01 4.19
N LYS A 376 16.99 14.75 4.15
CA LYS A 376 17.28 15.65 3.01
C LYS A 376 17.54 14.87 1.72
N SER A 377 17.05 15.43 0.63
CA SER A 377 17.28 14.95 -0.73
C SER A 377 18.74 15.02 -1.17
N SER A 378 19.51 15.95 -0.60
CA SER A 378 20.92 16.18 -0.90
C SER A 378 21.86 15.24 -0.13
N GLY A 379 22.98 14.87 -0.75
CA GLY A 379 23.99 14.02 -0.13
C GLY A 379 24.61 13.05 -1.13
N LYS A 380 25.62 12.30 -0.67
CA LYS A 380 26.24 11.25 -1.48
C LYS A 380 25.30 10.05 -1.57
N LYS A 381 25.43 9.24 -2.61
CA LYS A 381 24.85 7.89 -2.61
C LYS A 381 25.79 6.96 -1.84
N ILE A 382 25.24 6.16 -0.95
CA ILE A 382 25.95 5.13 -0.18
C ILE A 382 25.35 3.76 -0.45
N LYS A 383 26.14 2.70 -0.25
CA LYS A 383 25.68 1.33 -0.44
C LYS A 383 25.29 0.74 0.92
N VAL A 384 24.02 0.42 1.12
CA VAL A 384 23.49 -0.26 2.32
C VAL A 384 22.91 -1.59 1.87
N LYS A 385 23.42 -2.71 2.42
CA LYS A 385 23.02 -4.09 2.04
C LYS A 385 22.90 -4.32 0.53
N GLY A 386 23.90 -3.84 -0.23
CA GLY A 386 23.92 -4.02 -1.68
C GLY A 386 23.17 -2.95 -2.50
N ARG A 387 22.34 -2.11 -1.87
CA ARG A 387 21.50 -1.10 -2.54
C ARG A 387 22.08 0.30 -2.40
N TRP A 388 22.04 1.08 -3.46
CA TRP A 388 22.43 2.49 -3.44
C TRP A 388 21.28 3.34 -2.90
N VAL A 389 21.54 4.08 -1.82
CA VAL A 389 20.57 4.99 -1.19
C VAL A 389 21.22 6.36 -0.97
N GLY A 390 20.43 7.43 -1.01
CA GLY A 390 20.94 8.74 -0.59
C GLY A 390 21.29 8.70 0.89
N GLU A 391 22.51 9.13 1.24
CA GLU A 391 23.07 9.05 2.60
C GLU A 391 22.18 9.69 3.68
N ASN A 392 21.36 10.67 3.29
CA ASN A 392 20.42 11.33 4.19
C ASN A 392 18.96 11.07 3.86
N GLN A 393 18.66 10.33 2.80
CA GLN A 393 17.28 10.08 2.42
C GLN A 393 16.66 9.12 3.42
N THR A 394 15.44 9.43 3.86
CA THR A 394 14.66 8.47 4.64
C THR A 394 14.32 7.28 3.75
N PRO A 395 14.68 6.04 4.14
CA PRO A 395 14.43 4.85 3.34
C PRO A 395 12.95 4.46 3.38
N VAL A 396 12.47 3.84 2.29
CA VAL A 396 11.22 3.06 2.30
C VAL A 396 11.48 1.73 2.99
N LEU A 397 10.69 1.40 4.01
CA LEU A 397 10.80 0.16 4.77
C LEU A 397 9.51 -0.15 5.54
N ALA A 398 9.40 -1.39 6.00
CA ALA A 398 8.43 -1.79 7.01
C ALA A 398 9.19 -2.39 8.21
N SER A 399 8.73 -2.09 9.42
CA SER A 399 9.28 -2.58 10.69
C SER A 399 8.18 -2.51 11.76
N SER A 400 8.53 -2.62 13.04
CA SER A 400 7.62 -2.41 14.17
C SER A 400 8.28 -1.52 15.22
N ILE A 401 7.57 -0.50 15.67
CA ILE A 401 7.93 0.30 16.84
C ILE A 401 7.88 -0.63 18.05
N GLU A 402 9.04 -0.86 18.67
CA GLU A 402 9.15 -1.74 19.84
C GLU A 402 9.31 -0.95 21.13
N GLN A 403 9.72 0.32 21.04
CA GLN A 403 10.10 1.07 22.23
C GLN A 403 9.87 2.57 22.06
N VAL A 404 9.30 3.18 23.09
CA VAL A 404 9.22 4.64 23.26
C VAL A 404 10.25 5.05 24.31
N VAL A 405 11.13 5.98 23.96
CA VAL A 405 12.14 6.54 24.86
C VAL A 405 11.75 7.96 25.22
N ILE A 406 11.44 8.17 26.49
CA ILE A 406 11.14 9.49 27.06
C ILE A 406 12.45 10.13 27.53
N ASN A 407 12.60 11.41 27.27
CA ASN A 407 13.79 12.22 27.55
C ASN A 407 15.07 11.53 27.02
N PRO A 408 15.17 11.26 25.71
CA PRO A 408 16.28 10.50 25.16
C PRO A 408 17.61 11.25 25.29
N ARG A 409 18.68 10.53 25.64
CA ARG A 409 20.05 10.98 25.34
C ARG A 409 20.27 10.94 23.83
N TRP A 410 20.98 11.93 23.30
CA TRP A 410 21.34 11.95 21.90
C TRP A 410 22.80 11.59 21.68
N TYR A 411 23.05 10.40 21.15
CA TYR A 411 24.39 9.94 20.80
C TYR A 411 24.80 10.52 19.45
N VAL A 412 25.94 11.23 19.44
CA VAL A 412 26.44 11.91 18.24
C VAL A 412 27.03 10.88 17.29
N SER A 413 26.50 10.83 16.06
CA SER A 413 27.04 9.96 15.01
C SER A 413 28.37 10.49 14.49
N ASP A 414 29.18 9.59 13.91
CA ASP A 414 30.49 9.88 13.32
C ASP A 414 30.44 11.08 12.37
N ARG A 415 29.40 11.15 11.54
CA ARG A 415 29.17 12.25 10.60
C ARG A 415 28.91 13.58 11.31
N ILE A 416 27.96 13.58 12.25
CA ILE A 416 27.54 14.81 12.94
C ILE A 416 28.68 15.33 13.84
N ARG A 417 29.53 14.43 14.35
CA ARG A 417 30.73 14.78 15.11
C ARG A 417 31.64 15.73 14.32
N LEU A 418 31.82 15.50 13.02
CA LEU A 418 32.66 16.35 12.15
C LEU A 418 32.06 17.75 11.98
N GLU A 419 30.75 17.86 11.79
CA GLU A 419 30.05 19.16 11.69
C GLU A 419 30.17 19.94 13.02
N LEU A 420 29.99 19.25 14.15
CA LEU A 420 30.12 19.88 15.47
C LEU A 420 31.57 20.34 15.76
N ASN A 421 32.59 19.63 15.27
CA ASN A 421 33.98 20.06 15.40
C ASN A 421 34.25 21.39 14.68
N GLN A 422 33.64 21.60 13.52
CA GLN A 422 33.76 22.87 12.81
C GLN A 422 33.10 24.00 13.61
N MET A 423 31.92 23.76 14.17
CA MET A 423 31.23 24.73 15.03
C MET A 423 31.99 25.03 16.33
N ALA A 424 32.62 24.02 16.92
CA ALA A 424 33.41 24.14 18.14
C ALA A 424 34.82 24.71 17.92
N SER A 425 35.25 24.89 16.67
CA SER A 425 36.65 25.24 16.33
C SER A 425 37.14 26.53 16.98
N SER A 426 36.25 27.48 17.24
CA SER A 426 36.55 28.76 17.89
C SER A 426 36.17 28.81 19.38
N ASP A 427 35.66 27.72 19.95
CA ASP A 427 35.10 27.69 21.32
C ASP A 427 35.48 26.40 22.05
N PRO A 428 36.57 26.42 22.86
CA PRO A 428 37.05 25.25 23.58
C PRO A 428 36.04 24.62 24.55
N GLU A 429 35.04 25.40 25.01
CA GLU A 429 34.01 24.96 25.94
C GLU A 429 32.68 24.61 25.26
N TYR A 430 32.62 24.68 23.93
CA TYR A 430 31.39 24.49 23.15
C TYR A 430 30.60 23.25 23.60
N PHE A 431 31.27 22.11 23.72
CA PHE A 431 30.63 20.84 24.06
C PHE A 431 30.02 20.87 25.46
N THR A 432 30.75 21.38 26.45
CA THR A 432 30.25 21.48 27.82
C THR A 432 29.07 22.44 27.91
N ARG A 433 29.17 23.62 27.27
CA ARG A 433 28.12 24.64 27.27
C ARG A 433 26.82 24.17 26.63
N HIS A 434 26.93 23.30 25.62
CA HIS A 434 25.77 22.70 24.93
C HIS A 434 25.34 21.35 25.54
N GLY A 435 25.87 20.96 26.71
CA GLY A 435 25.41 19.78 27.46
C GLY A 435 25.87 18.44 26.88
N TYR A 436 26.92 18.42 26.07
CA TYR A 436 27.57 17.19 25.63
C TYR A 436 28.46 16.61 26.72
N VAL A 437 28.44 15.29 26.81
CA VAL A 437 29.21 14.49 27.75
C VAL A 437 30.12 13.56 26.96
N ARG A 438 31.40 13.52 27.34
CA ARG A 438 32.39 12.60 26.75
C ARG A 438 32.14 11.18 27.21
N MET A 439 32.17 10.25 26.27
CA MET A 439 32.12 8.81 26.52
C MET A 439 33.54 8.26 26.65
N ASN A 440 33.66 7.09 27.27
CA ASN A 440 34.94 6.37 27.35
C ASN A 440 35.37 5.76 26.01
N SER A 441 34.43 5.56 25.08
CA SER A 441 34.71 5.07 23.74
C SER A 441 35.15 6.22 22.82
N THR A 442 35.99 5.88 21.85
CA THR A 442 36.51 6.83 20.86
C THR A 442 36.00 6.51 19.45
N HIS A 443 36.04 7.52 18.59
CA HIS A 443 35.92 7.34 17.15
C HIS A 443 37.22 6.74 16.57
N PRO A 444 37.20 6.19 15.35
CA PRO A 444 38.42 5.65 14.71
C PRO A 444 39.58 6.66 14.60
N TRP A 445 39.29 7.97 14.57
CA TRP A 445 40.28 9.04 14.55
C TRP A 445 40.71 9.54 15.95
N GLY A 446 40.41 8.81 17.02
CA GLY A 446 40.96 9.02 18.36
C GLY A 446 40.18 9.94 19.29
N GLU A 447 39.26 10.77 18.77
CA GLU A 447 38.44 11.65 19.62
C GLU A 447 37.37 10.87 20.41
N PRO A 448 37.01 11.31 21.63
CA PRO A 448 35.95 10.68 22.40
C PRO A 448 34.60 10.83 21.69
N ARG A 449 33.79 9.76 21.74
CA ARG A 449 32.38 9.81 21.35
C ARG A 449 31.62 10.68 22.34
N LEU A 450 30.60 11.36 21.85
CA LEU A 450 29.80 12.30 22.64
C LEU A 450 28.34 11.87 22.68
N PHE A 451 27.68 12.13 23.80
CA PHE A 451 26.22 12.20 23.83
C PHE A 451 25.76 13.50 24.48
N GLN A 452 24.63 14.04 24.04
CA GLN A 452 23.97 15.17 24.69
C GLN A 452 22.96 14.67 25.72
N ARG A 453 22.93 15.31 26.89
CA ARG A 453 21.94 15.01 27.94
C ARG A 453 20.52 15.33 27.47
N PRO A 454 19.48 14.73 28.10
CA PRO A 454 18.12 15.19 27.90
C PRO A 454 17.98 16.66 28.30
N GLY A 455 17.11 17.39 27.61
CA GLY A 455 16.90 18.82 27.86
C GLY A 455 16.28 19.54 26.67
N PRO A 456 15.92 20.83 26.82
CA PRO A 456 15.17 21.59 25.83
C PRO A 456 15.94 21.83 24.52
N THR A 457 17.28 21.74 24.53
CA THR A 457 18.12 21.92 23.33
C THR A 457 18.52 20.61 22.67
N ASN A 458 18.10 19.46 23.22
CA ASN A 458 18.44 18.16 22.67
C ASN A 458 17.78 17.97 21.28
N PRO A 459 18.54 17.68 20.20
CA PRO A 459 17.99 17.52 18.85
C PRO A 459 16.97 16.40 18.67
N LEU A 460 16.96 15.41 19.56
CA LEU A 460 15.93 14.36 19.61
C LEU A 460 14.64 14.82 20.30
N GLY A 461 14.62 16.05 20.84
CA GLY A 461 13.53 16.54 21.67
C GLY A 461 13.34 15.65 22.91
N ARG A 462 12.08 15.44 23.29
CA ARG A 462 11.73 14.72 24.52
C ARG A 462 11.28 13.28 24.29
N ILE A 463 11.08 12.87 23.03
CA ILE A 463 10.51 11.56 22.71
C ILE A 463 11.23 10.98 21.49
N LYS A 464 11.55 9.69 21.56
CA LYS A 464 12.09 8.91 20.45
C LYS A 464 11.35 7.57 20.36
N PHE A 465 11.05 7.13 19.16
CA PHE A 465 10.46 5.82 18.89
C PHE A 465 11.47 4.96 18.15
N GLU A 466 11.78 3.80 18.71
CA GLU A 466 12.78 2.88 18.18
C GLU A 466 12.11 1.67 17.52
N PHE A 467 12.63 1.31 16.35
CA PHE A 467 12.21 0.15 15.57
C PHE A 467 13.43 -0.46 14.87
N PRO A 468 13.53 -1.79 14.73
CA PRO A 468 14.67 -2.44 14.11
C PRO A 468 14.76 -2.09 12.62
N ASN A 469 15.93 -1.65 12.15
CA ASN A 469 16.19 -1.40 10.74
C ASN A 469 17.71 -1.29 10.45
N ASP A 470 18.07 -1.50 9.19
CA ASP A 470 19.47 -1.49 8.74
C ASP A 470 20.05 -0.09 8.48
N TYR A 471 19.23 0.95 8.65
CA TYR A 471 19.54 2.32 8.27
C TYR A 471 19.78 3.24 9.49
N ALA A 472 19.68 2.70 10.70
CA ALA A 472 19.72 3.44 11.96
C ALA A 472 18.72 4.62 12.02
N VAL A 473 17.56 4.45 11.38
CA VAL A 473 16.47 5.43 11.32
C VAL A 473 15.54 5.23 12.52
N TYR A 474 15.00 6.31 13.06
CA TYR A 474 13.99 6.31 14.12
C TYR A 474 13.04 7.50 13.96
N LEU A 475 11.90 7.45 14.63
CA LEU A 475 11.04 8.63 14.78
C LEU A 475 11.47 9.39 16.05
N HIS A 476 11.42 10.70 16.04
CA HIS A 476 11.73 11.47 17.24
C HIS A 476 11.10 12.87 17.25
N ASP A 477 11.11 13.48 18.42
CA ASP A 477 10.73 14.87 18.65
C ASP A 477 11.83 15.84 18.18
N THR A 478 11.61 17.15 18.20
CA THR A 478 12.65 18.14 17.94
C THR A 478 12.33 19.48 18.59
N PRO A 479 13.34 20.22 19.07
CA PRO A 479 13.13 21.59 19.55
C PRO A 479 12.83 22.58 18.41
N LYS A 480 13.16 22.22 17.16
CA LYS A 480 12.96 23.10 15.98
C LYS A 480 11.54 22.99 15.40
N LYS A 481 10.52 23.24 16.22
CA LYS A 481 9.09 23.11 15.86
C LYS A 481 8.66 24.00 14.70
N GLN A 482 9.27 25.16 14.53
CA GLN A 482 9.00 26.10 13.44
C GLN A 482 9.21 25.50 12.04
N LEU A 483 10.03 24.45 11.90
CA LEU A 483 10.27 23.79 10.61
C LEU A 483 9.04 23.03 10.08
N PHE A 484 8.09 22.66 10.94
CA PHE A 484 6.86 22.00 10.51
C PHE A 484 5.89 22.94 9.77
N GLN A 485 6.10 24.25 9.84
CA GLN A 485 5.32 25.25 9.09
C GLN A 485 5.73 25.36 7.62
N ARG A 486 6.82 24.72 7.21
CA ARG A 486 7.27 24.71 5.80
C ARG A 486 6.47 23.68 5.00
N SER A 487 6.10 24.02 3.77
CA SER A 487 5.46 23.09 2.83
C SER A 487 6.38 21.91 2.50
N ARG A 488 7.65 22.20 2.15
CA ARG A 488 8.71 21.21 1.94
C ARG A 488 9.51 20.97 3.23
N ARG A 489 9.66 19.71 3.66
CA ARG A 489 10.20 19.32 4.98
C ARG A 489 11.29 18.24 4.95
N ASP A 490 12.18 18.27 3.97
CA ASP A 490 13.36 17.37 3.86
C ASP A 490 14.62 17.99 4.53
N PHE A 491 14.58 18.20 5.84
CA PHE A 491 15.65 18.90 6.60
C PHE A 491 16.46 18.02 7.55
N SER A 492 16.23 16.70 7.55
CA SER A 492 16.88 15.77 8.48
C SER A 492 18.10 15.06 7.86
N HIS A 493 18.87 14.37 8.70
CA HIS A 493 19.98 13.51 8.31
C HIS A 493 19.57 12.04 8.15
N GLY A 494 18.31 11.77 7.80
CA GLY A 494 17.76 10.43 7.54
C GLY A 494 16.65 10.00 8.49
N CYS A 495 16.70 10.42 9.76
CA CYS A 495 15.66 10.16 10.76
C CYS A 495 14.38 10.99 10.51
N ILE A 496 13.27 10.62 11.12
CA ILE A 496 11.99 11.31 10.90
C ILE A 496 11.62 12.08 12.17
N ARG A 497 11.42 13.39 12.05
CA ARG A 497 10.96 14.23 13.17
C ARG A 497 9.44 14.34 13.12
N VAL A 498 8.77 14.23 14.26
CA VAL A 498 7.30 14.29 14.38
C VAL A 498 6.88 15.58 15.09
N GLU A 499 5.95 16.33 14.50
CA GLU A 499 5.50 17.64 15.03
C GLU A 499 4.96 17.53 16.46
N LYS A 500 4.12 16.52 16.70
CA LYS A 500 3.49 16.23 17.99
C LYS A 500 3.85 14.82 18.46
N ALA A 501 5.15 14.59 18.62
CA ALA A 501 5.69 13.30 19.07
C ALA A 501 5.15 12.87 20.45
N ASP A 502 4.80 13.83 21.30
CA ASP A 502 4.12 13.63 22.58
C ASP A 502 2.72 13.08 22.43
N VAL A 503 1.92 13.68 21.56
CA VAL A 503 0.57 13.17 21.26
C VAL A 503 0.64 11.77 20.65
N LEU A 504 1.59 11.53 19.73
CA LEU A 504 1.78 10.18 19.18
C LEU A 504 2.17 9.17 20.27
N ALA A 505 3.11 9.51 21.16
CA ALA A 505 3.52 8.62 22.24
C ALA A 505 2.38 8.35 23.22
N GLU A 506 1.59 9.35 23.58
CA GLU A 506 0.42 9.20 24.43
C GLU A 506 -0.57 8.20 23.82
N ILE A 507 -0.89 8.35 22.54
CA ILE A 507 -1.83 7.46 21.84
C ILE A 507 -1.28 6.02 21.80
N LEU A 508 -0.01 5.83 21.42
CA LEU A 508 0.56 4.47 21.31
C LEU A 508 0.69 3.79 22.67
N LEU A 509 0.96 4.55 23.74
CA LEU A 509 1.15 4.03 25.10
C LEU A 509 -0.18 3.80 25.84
N LYS A 510 -1.21 4.60 25.57
CA LYS A 510 -2.53 4.48 26.23
C LYS A 510 -3.14 3.08 26.10
N ASP A 511 -2.86 2.42 24.98
CA ASP A 511 -3.39 1.10 24.66
C ASP A 511 -2.41 -0.05 24.97
N ASP A 512 -1.22 0.27 25.50
CA ASP A 512 -0.21 -0.74 25.80
C ASP A 512 -0.36 -1.26 27.24
N ALA A 513 -0.23 -2.57 27.41
CA ALA A 513 -0.35 -3.22 28.71
C ALA A 513 0.85 -2.95 29.65
N ASN A 514 1.91 -2.27 29.19
CA ASN A 514 3.06 -1.95 30.02
C ASN A 514 2.68 -0.92 31.11
N PRO A 515 2.84 -1.24 32.41
CA PRO A 515 2.49 -0.31 33.50
C PRO A 515 3.28 1.02 33.49
N ALA A 516 4.43 1.08 32.81
CA ALA A 516 5.18 2.33 32.64
C ALA A 516 4.48 3.31 31.68
N ALA A 517 3.59 2.81 30.81
CA ALA A 517 2.80 3.63 29.88
C ALA A 517 1.90 4.63 30.62
N GLU A 518 1.21 4.20 31.67
CA GLU A 518 0.35 5.06 32.50
C GLU A 518 1.14 6.22 33.16
N LYS A 519 2.44 6.02 33.37
CA LYS A 519 3.34 6.97 34.02
C LYS A 519 4.10 7.86 33.03
N ALA A 520 3.88 7.70 31.72
CA ALA A 520 4.63 8.42 30.69
C ALA A 520 4.62 9.95 30.88
N ALA A 521 3.46 10.53 31.19
CA ALA A 521 3.32 11.96 31.47
C ALA A 521 4.18 12.43 32.67
N SER A 522 4.30 11.59 33.71
CA SER A 522 5.14 11.91 34.88
C SER A 522 6.62 11.90 34.56
N TYR A 523 7.09 11.00 33.67
CA TYR A 523 8.49 10.91 33.28
C TYR A 523 8.96 12.11 32.46
N LEU A 524 8.07 12.71 31.67
CA LEU A 524 8.39 13.94 30.96
C LEU A 524 8.85 15.04 31.96
N SER A 525 8.22 15.15 33.14
CA SER A 525 8.50 16.22 34.10
C SER A 525 9.86 16.19 34.80
N ASN A 526 10.53 15.03 34.90
CA ASN A 526 11.72 14.86 35.75
C ASN A 526 13.04 14.72 34.98
N GLU A 527 13.03 14.98 33.66
CA GLU A 527 14.17 14.92 32.73
C GLU A 527 14.99 13.61 32.72
N ARG A 528 14.52 12.58 33.43
CA ARG A 528 15.15 11.27 33.47
C ARG A 528 14.81 10.53 32.17
N GLN A 529 15.84 9.93 31.57
CA GLN A 529 15.64 9.03 30.44
C GLN A 529 14.91 7.76 30.89
N VAL A 530 13.81 7.44 30.22
CA VAL A 530 13.01 6.24 30.48
C VAL A 530 12.78 5.50 29.17
N PHE A 531 12.96 4.18 29.20
CA PHE A 531 12.73 3.29 28.08
C PHE A 531 11.46 2.50 28.38
N ILE A 532 10.44 2.66 27.54
CA ILE A 532 9.16 1.94 27.64
C ILE A 532 9.09 1.00 26.44
N ARG A 533 9.37 -0.28 26.65
CA ARG A 533 9.19 -1.31 25.64
C ARG A 533 7.70 -1.60 25.49
N LEU A 534 7.19 -1.56 24.27
CA LEU A 534 5.79 -1.87 23.99
C LEU A 534 5.56 -3.37 24.15
N THR A 535 4.47 -3.70 24.82
CA THR A 535 3.98 -5.08 24.95
C THR A 535 3.42 -5.57 23.61
N ASP A 536 2.74 -4.68 22.89
CA ASP A 536 2.24 -4.93 21.54
C ASP A 536 2.92 -3.96 20.53
N PRO A 537 4.04 -4.36 19.92
CA PRO A 537 4.78 -3.54 18.95
C PRO A 537 3.88 -3.02 17.82
N VAL A 538 4.06 -1.76 17.44
CA VAL A 538 3.20 -1.12 16.44
C VAL A 538 3.87 -1.19 15.07
N PRO A 539 3.29 -1.88 14.06
CA PRO A 539 3.84 -1.86 12.72
C PRO A 539 4.06 -0.43 12.22
N ILE A 540 5.23 -0.17 11.63
CA ILE A 540 5.57 1.10 11.00
C ILE A 540 5.92 0.87 9.54
N ILE A 541 5.20 1.55 8.65
CA ILE A 541 5.37 1.44 7.20
C ILE A 541 5.75 2.83 6.66
N ILE A 542 6.97 2.94 6.15
CA ILE A 542 7.51 4.15 5.55
C ILE A 542 7.50 3.96 4.03
N GLU A 543 6.75 4.80 3.33
CA GLU A 543 6.43 4.62 1.91
C GLU A 543 6.69 5.89 1.10
N TYR A 544 6.67 5.72 -0.22
CA TYR A 544 6.86 6.79 -1.17
C TYR A 544 5.70 6.81 -2.18
N LEU A 545 4.65 7.57 -1.85
CA LEU A 545 3.50 7.76 -2.73
C LEU A 545 3.48 9.22 -3.19
N PRO A 546 3.94 9.51 -4.42
CA PRO A 546 4.01 10.88 -4.94
C PRO A 546 2.64 11.48 -5.27
N VAL A 547 1.61 10.65 -5.37
CA VAL A 547 0.21 11.06 -5.59
C VAL A 547 -0.71 10.34 -4.61
N GLY A 548 -1.64 11.07 -4.00
CA GLY A 548 -2.74 10.54 -3.20
C GLY A 548 -4.06 11.16 -3.63
N SER A 549 -5.08 11.11 -2.76
CA SER A 549 -6.36 11.80 -2.97
C SER A 549 -6.86 12.40 -1.67
N ASN A 550 -7.70 13.44 -1.76
CA ASN A 550 -8.51 13.90 -0.64
C ASN A 550 -9.81 13.07 -0.52
N ASP A 551 -10.60 13.38 0.51
CA ASP A 551 -11.90 12.74 0.79
C ASP A 551 -12.92 12.92 -0.33
N GLY A 552 -12.79 13.97 -1.14
CA GLY A 552 -13.62 14.21 -2.33
C GLY A 552 -13.18 13.41 -3.57
N GLY A 553 -12.14 12.58 -3.46
CA GLY A 553 -11.60 11.81 -4.58
C GLY A 553 -10.77 12.64 -5.58
N GLN A 554 -10.49 13.91 -5.29
CA GLN A 554 -9.56 14.72 -6.09
C GLN A 554 -8.13 14.29 -5.78
N VAL A 555 -7.33 14.09 -6.82
CA VAL A 555 -5.92 13.72 -6.66
C VAL A 555 -5.09 14.86 -6.11
N ILE A 556 -4.15 14.52 -5.22
CA ILE A 556 -3.16 15.44 -4.67
C ILE A 556 -1.78 14.96 -5.08
N PHE A 557 -1.01 15.82 -5.75
CA PHE A 557 0.39 15.59 -6.07
C PHE A 557 1.28 16.17 -4.97
N PHE A 558 2.20 15.38 -4.43
CA PHE A 558 3.05 15.79 -3.31
C PHE A 558 4.48 16.19 -3.71
N GLY A 559 4.85 15.97 -4.97
CA GLY A 559 6.20 16.20 -5.49
C GLY A 559 7.11 14.98 -5.38
N ASP A 560 8.34 15.12 -5.88
CA ASP A 560 9.36 14.07 -5.87
C ASP A 560 10.62 14.55 -5.14
N PRO A 561 10.58 14.69 -3.79
CA PRO A 561 11.68 15.28 -3.04
C PRO A 561 13.01 14.56 -3.30
N TYR A 562 13.00 13.25 -3.54
CA TYR A 562 14.22 12.46 -3.74
C TYR A 562 14.62 12.25 -5.20
N GLY A 563 13.82 12.72 -6.16
CA GLY A 563 14.11 12.51 -7.59
C GLY A 563 14.07 11.03 -7.99
N TRP A 564 13.20 10.23 -7.35
CA TRP A 564 13.08 8.79 -7.63
C TRP A 564 12.21 8.50 -8.83
N LEU A 565 11.39 9.46 -9.24
CA LEU A 565 10.61 9.42 -10.47
C LEU A 565 11.47 9.96 -11.61
N SER A 566 11.18 9.57 -12.86
CA SER A 566 12.09 9.78 -14.01
C SER A 566 12.75 11.18 -14.07
N GLU A 567 14.07 11.22 -14.27
CA GLU A 567 14.94 12.39 -14.04
C GLU A 567 14.59 13.67 -14.83
N LYS A 568 13.69 13.60 -15.82
CA LYS A 568 13.47 14.68 -16.81
C LYS A 568 12.14 15.42 -16.69
N THR A 569 11.21 15.06 -15.79
CA THR A 569 9.83 15.59 -15.89
C THR A 569 9.11 15.99 -14.61
N ASN A 570 9.65 15.71 -13.41
CA ASN A 570 8.90 15.91 -12.16
C ASN A 570 9.45 17.02 -11.26
N PRO A 571 8.58 17.86 -10.65
CA PRO A 571 9.01 18.86 -9.69
C PRO A 571 9.57 18.16 -8.46
N ARG A 572 10.82 18.50 -8.10
CA ARG A 572 11.44 18.09 -6.83
C ARG A 572 10.90 18.87 -5.64
N THR A 573 9.97 19.80 -5.89
CA THR A 573 9.57 20.87 -5.00
C THR A 573 8.27 20.56 -4.30
#